data_AF-Q9HIX2-F1
#
_entry.id   AF-Q9HIX2-F1
#
_cell.length_a   1.000
_cell.length_b   1.000
_cell.length_c   1.000
_cell.angle_alpha   90.00
_cell.angle_beta   90.00
_cell.angle_gamma   90.00
#
_symmetry.space_group_name_H-M   'P 1'
#
loop_
_entity.id
_entity.type
_entity.pdbx_description
1 polymer ?
#
loop_
_entity_poly.entity_id
_entity_poly.type
_entity_poly.pdbx_seq_one_letter_code
_entity_poly.pdbx_strand_id
1 'polypeptide(L)' 'MADVKFVKPKNINGHFVKIKCRDCGNVQVVFARPSSTVTCNICGATIAKPTGGILATSGEVVEVL' A
#
# COMPACT_ATOMS: atom_id res chain seq x y z
N MET A 1 -10.38 17.15 -4.79
CA MET A 1 -8.99 16.86 -4.38
C MET A 1 -8.86 15.34 -4.39
N ALA A 2 -8.06 14.81 -5.31
CA ALA A 2 -8.05 13.41 -5.77
C ALA A 2 -8.62 12.38 -4.77
N ASP A 3 -9.76 11.80 -5.12
CA ASP A 3 -10.39 10.67 -4.43
C ASP A 3 -9.54 9.40 -4.60
N VAL A 4 -8.33 9.43 -4.06
CA VAL A 4 -7.49 8.26 -3.90
C VAL A 4 -8.18 7.36 -2.86
N LYS A 5 -9.04 6.45 -3.35
CA LYS A 5 -9.75 5.48 -2.52
C LYS A 5 -8.74 4.48 -1.96
N PHE A 6 -8.50 4.53 -0.66
CA PHE A 6 -7.65 3.56 0.04
C PHE A 6 -8.49 2.33 0.40
N VAL A 7 -8.15 1.18 -0.16
CA VAL A 7 -8.80 -0.11 0.09
C VAL A 7 -8.02 -0.87 1.16
N LYS A 8 -8.74 -1.53 2.07
CA LYS A 8 -8.16 -2.43 3.08
C LYS A 8 -8.18 -3.86 2.53
N PRO A 9 -7.06 -4.40 2.02
CA PRO A 9 -6.98 -5.81 1.62
C PRO A 9 -7.23 -6.68 2.86
N LYS A 10 -8.15 -7.65 2.78
CA LYS A 10 -8.36 -8.64 3.85
C LYS A 10 -7.43 -9.83 3.62
N ASN A 11 -7.03 -10.51 4.70
CA ASN A 11 -6.27 -11.78 4.67
C ASN A 11 -4.76 -11.71 4.32
N ILE A 12 -4.12 -10.55 4.45
CA ILE A 12 -2.66 -10.40 4.29
C ILE A 12 -1.93 -10.24 5.64
N ASN A 13 -2.60 -10.58 6.74
CA ASN A 13 -2.20 -10.14 8.08
C ASN A 13 -0.84 -10.74 8.48
N GLY A 14 0.16 -9.89 8.73
CA GLY A 14 1.52 -10.32 9.10
C GLY A 14 2.44 -10.70 7.93
N HIS A 15 1.97 -10.56 6.69
CA HIS A 15 2.71 -10.87 5.47
C HIS A 15 3.28 -9.61 4.79
N PHE A 16 4.25 -9.80 3.90
CA PHE A 16 4.71 -8.71 3.03
C PHE A 16 3.86 -8.68 1.77
N VAL A 17 3.49 -7.50 1.30
CA VAL A 17 2.69 -7.35 0.09
C VAL A 17 3.41 -6.49 -0.93
N LYS A 18 3.45 -6.95 -2.18
CA LYS A 18 3.90 -6.16 -3.31
C LYS A 18 2.75 -5.30 -3.80
N ILE A 19 2.89 -3.98 -3.63
CA ILE A 19 1.90 -2.99 -4.04
C ILE A 19 2.43 -2.27 -5.25
N LYS A 20 1.66 -2.28 -6.33
CA LYS A 20 1.94 -1.51 -7.54
C LYS A 20 1.25 -0.15 -7.46
N CYS A 21 2.05 0.91 -7.55
CA CYS A 21 1.56 2.27 -7.62
C CYS A 21 0.82 2.51 -8.95
N ARG A 22 -0.39 3.09 -8.89
CA ARG A 22 -1.20 3.37 -10.08
C ARG A 22 -0.65 4.55 -10.90
N ASP A 23 0.08 5.46 -10.26
CA ASP A 23 0.56 6.70 -10.90
C ASP A 23 1.87 6.49 -11.67
N CYS A 24 2.79 5.70 -11.14
CA CYS A 24 4.12 5.47 -11.75
C CYS A 24 4.39 4.02 -12.16
N GLY A 25 3.50 3.07 -11.84
CA GLY A 25 3.72 1.64 -12.09
C GLY A 25 4.77 0.99 -11.20
N ASN A 26 5.35 1.72 -10.24
CA ASN A 26 6.38 1.20 -9.34
C ASN A 26 5.82 0.14 -8.39
N VAL A 27 6.51 -0.99 -8.31
CA VAL A 27 6.16 -2.07 -7.38
C VAL A 27 7.02 -1.93 -6.13
N GLN A 28 6.37 -1.81 -4.97
CA GLN A 28 7.04 -1.71 -3.68
C GLN A 28 6.55 -2.79 -2.73
N VAL A 29 7.50 -3.38 -2.01
CA VAL A 29 7.19 -4.32 -0.94
C VAL A 29 6.86 -3.52 0.31
N VAL A 30 5.64 -3.67 0.81
CA VAL A 30 5.15 -3.02 2.02
C VAL A 30 4.67 -4.10 2.96
N PHE A 31 4.95 -3.97 4.26
CA PHE A 31 4.42 -4.90 5.23
C PHE A 31 2.91 -4.68 5.40
N ALA A 32 2.13 -5.75 5.62
CA ALA A 32 0.69 -5.67 5.83
C ALA A 32 0.27 -4.73 6.97
N ARG A 33 1.17 -4.51 7.94
CA ARG A 33 0.99 -3.62 9.10
C ARG A 33 2.11 -2.59 9.17
N PRO A 34 2.13 -1.58 8.29
CA PRO A 34 3.13 -0.54 8.38
C PRO A 34 2.87 0.28 9.65
N SER A 35 3.93 0.63 10.38
CA SER A 35 3.83 1.53 11.54
C SER A 35 3.67 3.00 11.14
N SER A 36 4.06 3.34 9.91
CA SER A 36 4.06 4.71 9.37
C SER A 36 3.45 4.74 7.97
N THR A 37 3.04 5.91 7.49
CA THR A 37 2.59 6.09 6.10
C THR A 37 3.72 5.78 5.13
N VAL A 38 3.44 4.94 4.12
CA VAL A 38 4.40 4.59 3.08
C VAL A 38 4.10 5.39 1.83
N THR A 39 5.07 6.22 1.45
CA THR A 39 5.10 6.96 0.18
C THR A 39 5.86 6.17 -0.86
N CYS A 40 5.52 6.38 -2.12
CA CYS A 40 6.26 5.80 -3.22
C CYS A 40 7.62 6.49 -3.38
N ASN A 41 8.70 5.72 -3.47
CA ASN A 41 10.06 6.25 -3.65
C ASN A 41 10.27 6.98 -5.00
N ILE A 42 9.42 6.71 -6.00
CA ILE A 42 9.52 7.33 -7.34
C ILE A 42 8.67 8.60 -7.45
N CYS A 43 7.35 8.51 -7.25
CA CYS A 43 6.44 9.65 -7.43
C CYS A 43 6.14 10.45 -6.16
N GLY A 44 6.56 9.99 -4.98
CA GLY A 44 6.22 10.62 -3.69
C GLY A 44 4.76 10.47 -3.24
N ALA A 45 3.90 9.84 -4.05
CA ALA A 45 2.50 9.64 -3.71
C ALA A 45 2.33 8.64 -2.56
N THR A 46 1.32 8.84 -1.69
CA THR A 46 1.01 7.90 -0.61
C THR A 46 0.38 6.63 -1.17
N ILE A 47 1.11 5.50 -1.11
CA ILE A 47 0.65 4.20 -1.61
C ILE A 47 -0.01 3.34 -0.54
N ALA A 48 0.38 3.53 0.73
CA ALA A 48 -0.17 2.80 1.86
C ALA A 48 -0.24 3.69 3.11
N LYS A 49 -1.38 3.64 3.81
CA LYS A 49 -1.61 4.32 5.08
C LYS A 49 -1.82 3.30 6.20
N PRO A 50 -1.25 3.50 7.38
CA PRO A 50 -1.55 2.67 8.54
C PRO A 50 -2.99 2.95 9.00
N THR A 51 -3.80 1.90 9.24
CA THR A 51 -5.16 2.05 9.80
C THR A 51 -5.38 1.29 11.11
N GLY A 52 -4.30 1.08 11.88
CA GLY A 52 -4.40 0.46 13.21
C GLY A 52 -4.66 -1.05 13.16
N GLY A 53 -3.88 -1.77 12.36
CA GLY A 53 -3.96 -3.24 12.29
C GLY A 53 -3.91 -3.80 10.88
N ILE A 54 -4.19 -2.99 9.87
CA ILE A 54 -3.95 -3.30 8.47
C ILE A 54 -3.63 -2.01 7.71
N LEU A 55 -2.80 -2.09 6.67
CA LEU A 55 -2.67 -0.97 5.76
C LEU A 55 -3.95 -0.73 4.98
N ALA A 56 -4.19 0.52 4.62
CA ALA A 56 -5.09 0.88 3.54
C ALA A 56 -4.22 1.29 2.35
N THR A 57 -4.33 0.59 1.23
CA THR A 57 -3.55 0.87 0.02
C THR A 57 -4.43 1.46 -1.07
N SER A 58 -3.88 2.41 -1.81
CA SER A 58 -4.48 2.97 -3.03
C SER A 58 -4.00 2.28 -4.30
N GLY A 59 -2.96 1.44 -4.18
CA GLY A 59 -2.38 0.69 -5.28
C GLY A 59 -3.03 -0.67 -5.48
N GLU A 60 -2.61 -1.35 -6.53
CA GLU A 60 -2.99 -2.73 -6.80
C GLU A 60 -2.05 -3.67 -6.04
N VAL A 61 -2.60 -4.62 -5.29
CA VAL A 61 -1.81 -5.67 -4.63
C VAL A 61 -1.50 -6.73 -5.68
N VAL A 62 -0.23 -6.85 -6.05
CA VAL A 62 0.24 -7.80 -7.07
C VAL A 62 0.45 -9.18 -6.47
N GLU A 63 1.06 -9.23 -5.28
CA GLU A 63 1.50 -10.47 -4.66
C GLU A 63 1.55 -10.32 -3.13
N VAL A 64 1.26 -11.40 -2.43
CA VAL A 64 1.34 -11.52 -0.97
C VAL A 64 2.37 -12.61 -0.66
N LEU A 65 3.38 -12.26 0.13
CA LEU A 65 4.51 -13.10 0.55
C LEU A 65 4.32 -13.60 1.98
#